data_AF-A0A7C5QJM1-F1
#
_entry.id   AF-A0A7C5QJM1-F1
#
_cell.length_a   1.000
_cell.length_b   1.000
_cell.length_c   1.000
_cell.angle_alpha   90.00
_cell.angle_beta   90.00
_cell.angle_gamma   90.00
#
_symmetry.space_group_name_H-M   'P 1'
#
loop_
_entity.id
_entity.type
_entity.pdbx_description
1 polymer ?
#
loop_
_entity_poly.entity_id
_entity_poly.type
_entity_poly.pdbx_seq_one_letter_code
_entity_poly.pdbx_strand_id
1 'polypeptide(L)'
;MGRNASEILSFLISFLHSLLWSAVFLVAIPLLIVKHTGYRVSLLSLSAGAFLVGAGTVLFLRAISDLSRRGGTTTVLKKAERLVREGVYRFTRNPVYLSVILISSGEAVALQSLGLLLYTSVLFLGLHGWLLLYEEPLLRRTYGPEFERYCRQVPRWVAFPHIWTCWGRRRRNRFFRLSP
;
A
#
# COMPACT_ATOMS: atom_id res chain seq x y z
N MET A 1 -13.02 -23.76 -18.85
CA MET A 1 -13.58 -23.35 -17.53
C MET A 1 -13.94 -21.88 -17.59
N GLY A 2 -15.17 -21.57 -18.01
CA GLY A 2 -15.67 -20.19 -18.02
C GLY A 2 -16.13 -19.80 -16.61
N ARG A 3 -15.71 -18.64 -16.10
CA ARG A 3 -16.22 -18.10 -14.83
C ARG A 3 -17.75 -17.94 -14.94
N ASN A 4 -18.48 -18.41 -13.94
CA ASN A 4 -19.95 -18.33 -13.95
C ASN A 4 -20.40 -16.86 -13.89
N ALA A 5 -21.56 -16.53 -14.48
CA ALA A 5 -22.09 -15.17 -14.51
C ALA A 5 -22.22 -14.53 -13.11
N SER A 6 -22.53 -15.33 -12.09
CA SER A 6 -22.57 -14.91 -10.68
C SER A 6 -21.20 -14.54 -10.10
N GLU A 7 -20.12 -15.21 -10.52
CA GLU A 7 -18.76 -14.88 -10.10
C GLU A 7 -18.25 -13.60 -10.76
N ILE A 8 -18.63 -13.37 -12.02
CA ILE A 8 -18.33 -12.13 -12.74
C ILE A 8 -19.07 -10.97 -12.06
N LEU A 9 -20.34 -11.15 -11.75
CA LEU A 9 -21.16 -10.15 -11.07
C LEU A 9 -20.61 -9.81 -9.68
N SER A 10 -20.26 -10.82 -8.87
CA SER A 10 -19.70 -10.61 -7.52
C SER A 10 -18.35 -9.88 -7.56
N PHE A 11 -17.51 -10.20 -8.55
CA PHE A 11 -16.25 -9.50 -8.77
C PHE A 11 -16.48 -8.05 -9.19
N LEU A 12 -17.40 -7.81 -10.12
CA LEU A 12 -17.75 -6.47 -10.60
C LEU A 12 -18.29 -5.61 -9.44
N ILE A 13 -19.19 -6.14 -8.61
CA ILE A 13 -19.72 -5.45 -7.44
C ILE A 13 -18.60 -5.09 -6.46
N SER A 14 -17.70 -6.03 -6.16
CA SER A 14 -16.57 -5.77 -5.24
C SER A 14 -15.60 -4.72 -5.77
N PHE A 15 -15.35 -4.74 -7.08
CA PHE A 15 -14.51 -3.76 -7.76
C PHE A 15 -15.16 -2.37 -7.75
N LEU A 16 -16.43 -2.26 -8.12
CA LEU A 16 -17.21 -1.02 -8.07
C LEU A 16 -17.28 -0.46 -6.65
N HIS A 17 -17.51 -1.31 -5.64
CA HIS A 17 -17.52 -0.92 -4.24
C HIS A 17 -16.16 -0.35 -3.80
N SER A 18 -15.07 -1.00 -4.22
CA SER A 18 -13.70 -0.54 -3.93
C SER A 18 -13.41 0.80 -4.62
N LEU A 19 -13.88 0.98 -5.85
CA LEU A 19 -13.75 2.24 -6.60
C LEU A 19 -14.56 3.35 -5.94
N LEU A 20 -15.77 3.04 -5.48
CA LEU A 20 -16.65 3.98 -4.78
C LEU A 20 -15.98 4.50 -3.50
N TRP A 21 -15.52 3.61 -2.61
CA TRP A 21 -14.85 4.06 -1.38
C TRP A 21 -13.56 4.82 -1.68
N SER A 22 -12.79 4.38 -2.67
CA SER A 22 -11.58 5.10 -3.09
C SER A 22 -11.91 6.52 -3.55
N ALA A 23 -12.97 6.71 -4.34
CA ALA A 23 -13.44 8.03 -4.75
C ALA A 23 -13.94 8.87 -3.57
N VAL A 24 -14.60 8.25 -2.59
CA VAL A 24 -15.03 8.97 -1.37
C VAL A 24 -13.83 9.47 -0.58
N PHE A 25 -12.85 8.61 -0.31
CA PHE A 25 -11.67 8.98 0.50
C PHE A 25 -10.68 9.89 -0.24
N LEU A 26 -10.46 9.68 -1.53
CA LEU A 26 -9.47 10.46 -2.29
C LEU A 26 -10.04 11.67 -3.02
N VAL A 27 -11.36 11.80 -3.14
CA VAL A 27 -11.96 12.93 -3.89
C VAL A 27 -13.01 13.63 -3.06
N ALA A 28 -14.08 12.93 -2.64
CA ALA A 28 -15.20 13.59 -1.99
C ALA A 28 -14.80 14.25 -0.65
N ILE A 29 -14.12 13.53 0.24
CA ILE A 29 -13.70 14.05 1.54
C ILE A 29 -12.67 15.20 1.38
N PRO A 30 -11.59 15.05 0.58
CA PRO A 30 -10.66 16.15 0.33
C PRO A 30 -11.34 17.42 -0.19
N LEU A 31 -12.26 17.29 -1.16
CA LEU A 31 -13.02 18.43 -1.69
C LEU A 31 -13.86 19.11 -0.60
N LEU A 32 -14.54 18.33 0.24
CA LEU A 32 -15.30 18.87 1.36
C LEU A 32 -14.40 19.59 2.37
N ILE A 33 -13.23 19.03 2.69
CA ILE A 33 -12.29 19.64 3.63
C ILE A 33 -11.76 20.96 3.08
N VAL A 34 -11.33 20.97 1.82
CA VAL A 34 -10.82 22.18 1.14
C VAL A 34 -11.89 23.27 1.08
N LYS A 35 -13.15 22.90 0.83
CA LYS A 35 -14.29 23.83 0.84
C LYS A 35 -14.46 24.53 2.20
N HIS A 36 -14.19 23.84 3.32
CA HIS A 36 -14.40 24.40 4.67
C HIS A 36 -13.14 25.02 5.29
N THR A 37 -11.94 24.57 4.90
CA THR A 37 -10.67 24.98 5.53
C THR A 37 -9.86 25.97 4.67
N GLY A 38 -10.27 26.17 3.41
CA GLY A 38 -9.55 27.00 2.46
C GLY A 38 -8.32 26.32 1.88
N TYR A 39 -7.76 26.93 0.84
CA TYR A 39 -6.57 26.46 0.14
C TYR A 39 -5.74 27.64 -0.37
N ARG A 40 -4.45 27.38 -0.59
CA ARG A 40 -3.57 28.30 -1.31
C ARG A 40 -2.86 27.52 -2.40
N VAL A 41 -2.69 28.14 -3.56
CA VAL A 41 -2.01 27.52 -4.70
C VAL A 41 -0.88 28.40 -5.17
N SER A 42 0.24 27.76 -5.48
CA SER A 42 1.40 28.34 -6.14
C SER A 42 1.86 27.37 -7.24
N LEU A 43 2.59 27.85 -8.24
CA LEU A 43 3.10 26.97 -9.29
C LEU A 43 3.98 25.85 -8.71
N LEU A 44 4.85 26.19 -7.73
CA LEU A 44 5.71 25.22 -7.06
C LEU A 44 4.90 24.17 -6.29
N SER A 45 3.87 24.60 -5.54
CA SER A 45 3.04 23.67 -4.77
C SER A 45 2.24 22.75 -5.68
N LEU A 46 1.68 23.27 -6.77
CA LEU A 46 0.96 22.48 -7.77
C LEU A 46 1.89 21.47 -8.46
N SER A 47 3.09 21.88 -8.89
CA SER A 47 4.07 20.97 -9.51
C SER A 47 4.52 19.88 -8.54
N ALA A 48 4.83 20.24 -7.29
CA ALA A 48 5.22 19.27 -6.25
C ALA A 48 4.07 18.30 -5.91
N GLY A 49 2.86 18.82 -5.74
CA GLY A 49 1.68 18.00 -5.47
C GLY A 49 1.33 17.07 -6.63
N ALA A 50 1.36 17.56 -7.88
CA ALA A 50 1.15 16.75 -9.08
C ALA A 50 2.20 15.64 -9.22
N PHE A 51 3.47 15.94 -8.88
CA PHE A 51 4.51 14.92 -8.83
C PHE A 51 4.20 13.82 -7.81
N LEU A 52 3.78 14.18 -6.59
CA LEU A 52 3.41 13.21 -5.55
C LEU A 52 2.20 12.37 -5.95
N VAL A 53 1.14 13.00 -6.47
CA VAL A 53 -0.04 12.29 -6.98
C VAL A 53 0.37 11.33 -8.10
N GLY A 54 1.12 11.79 -9.10
CA GLY A 54 1.59 10.97 -10.20
C GLY A 54 2.45 9.79 -9.74
N ALA A 55 3.39 10.01 -8.82
CA ALA A 55 4.22 8.96 -8.23
C ALA A 55 3.36 7.93 -7.47
N GLY A 56 2.37 8.40 -6.71
CA GLY A 56 1.40 7.55 -6.01
C GLY A 56 0.56 6.72 -6.96
N THR A 57 0.01 7.32 -8.01
CA THR A 57 -0.74 6.62 -9.06
C THR A 57 0.10 5.55 -9.75
N VAL A 58 1.35 5.87 -10.13
CA VAL A 58 2.26 4.90 -10.74
C VAL A 58 2.53 3.74 -9.78
N LEU A 59 2.80 4.02 -8.50
CA LEU A 59 3.02 2.99 -7.49
C LEU A 59 1.79 2.09 -7.32
N PHE A 60 0.59 2.68 -7.28
CA PHE A 60 -0.68 1.94 -7.18
C PHE A 60 -0.85 0.99 -8.37
N LEU A 61 -0.74 1.51 -9.60
CA LEU A 61 -0.89 0.71 -10.82
C LEU A 61 0.14 -0.42 -10.89
N ARG A 62 1.39 -0.17 -10.47
CA ARG A 62 2.42 -1.20 -10.39
C ARG A 62 2.09 -2.26 -9.35
N ALA A 63 1.61 -1.87 -8.17
CA ALA A 63 1.19 -2.81 -7.12
C ALA A 63 0.06 -3.72 -7.61
N ILE A 64 -0.99 -3.14 -8.20
CA ILE A 64 -2.12 -3.91 -8.75
C ILE A 64 -1.66 -4.82 -9.90
N SER A 65 -0.75 -4.35 -10.76
CA SER A 65 -0.20 -5.19 -11.83
C SER A 65 0.60 -6.37 -11.29
N ASP A 66 1.45 -6.15 -10.27
CA ASP A 66 2.23 -7.19 -9.63
C ASP A 66 1.34 -8.22 -8.92
N LEU A 67 0.28 -7.78 -8.23
CA LEU A 67 -0.74 -8.66 -7.66
C LEU A 67 -1.41 -9.51 -8.75
N SER A 68 -1.94 -8.86 -9.79
CA SER A 68 -2.69 -9.51 -10.86
C SER A 68 -1.86 -10.53 -11.64
N ARG A 69 -0.60 -10.21 -11.95
CA ARG A 69 0.29 -11.11 -12.71
C ARG A 69 0.77 -12.31 -11.90
N ARG A 70 0.77 -12.22 -10.57
CA ARG A 70 1.43 -13.19 -9.67
C ARG A 70 0.44 -13.96 -8.79
N GLY A 71 -0.86 -13.85 -9.08
CA GLY A 71 -1.92 -14.56 -8.34
C GLY A 71 -2.16 -14.02 -6.92
N GLY A 72 -1.71 -12.80 -6.63
CA GLY A 72 -2.01 -12.11 -5.39
C GLY A 72 -3.38 -11.42 -5.47
N THR A 73 -4.11 -11.37 -4.35
CA THR A 73 -5.39 -10.64 -4.27
C THR A 73 -5.26 -9.45 -3.32
N THR A 74 -5.80 -8.31 -3.72
CA THR A 74 -5.91 -7.07 -2.91
C THR A 74 -6.94 -7.17 -1.80
N THR A 75 -7.76 -8.21 -1.82
CA THR A 75 -8.93 -8.36 -0.97
C THR A 75 -8.64 -9.43 0.07
N VAL A 76 -8.66 -9.02 1.35
CA VAL A 76 -8.62 -9.88 2.56
C VAL A 76 -9.53 -11.12 2.43
N LEU A 77 -10.61 -11.01 1.65
CA LEU A 77 -11.65 -12.02 1.46
C LEU A 77 -11.28 -13.17 0.51
N LYS A 78 -10.20 -13.07 -0.26
CA LYS A 78 -9.70 -14.18 -1.08
C LYS A 78 -8.31 -14.56 -0.62
N LYS A 79 -8.20 -15.77 -0.06
CA LYS A 79 -6.95 -16.43 0.28
C LYS A 79 -6.07 -16.43 -0.97
N ALA A 80 -5.14 -15.48 -1.07
CA ALA A 80 -4.19 -15.51 -2.18
C ALA A 80 -3.38 -16.80 -2.05
N GLU A 81 -3.22 -17.52 -3.15
CA GLU A 81 -2.55 -18.83 -3.11
C GLU A 81 -1.07 -18.70 -2.77
N ARG A 82 -0.48 -17.52 -2.99
CA ARG A 82 0.95 -17.23 -2.77
C ARG A 82 1.17 -15.79 -2.29
N LEU A 83 2.13 -15.62 -1.39
CA LEU A 83 2.58 -14.30 -0.94
C LEU A 83 3.44 -13.64 -2.03
N VAL A 84 2.97 -12.52 -2.59
CA VAL A 84 3.72 -11.74 -3.59
C VAL A 84 4.82 -10.92 -2.91
N ARG A 85 6.09 -11.19 -3.27
CA ARG A 85 7.29 -10.55 -2.67
C ARG A 85 8.16 -9.80 -3.68
N GLU A 86 7.76 -9.82 -4.95
CA GLU A 86 8.53 -9.31 -6.07
C GLU A 86 7.94 -8.02 -6.61
N GLY A 87 8.67 -7.35 -7.50
CA GLY A 87 8.25 -6.06 -8.05
C GLY A 87 8.26 -4.97 -6.97
N VAL A 88 7.18 -4.19 -6.85
CA VAL A 88 7.10 -3.13 -5.84
C VAL A 88 7.03 -3.65 -4.39
N TYR A 89 6.57 -4.89 -4.23
CA TYR A 89 6.48 -5.56 -2.91
C TYR A 89 7.84 -5.87 -2.29
N ARG A 90 8.96 -5.79 -3.04
CA ARG A 90 10.31 -5.92 -2.47
C ARG A 90 10.76 -4.70 -1.66
N PHE A 91 10.14 -3.55 -1.91
CA PHE A 91 10.51 -2.27 -1.28
C PHE A 91 9.62 -1.93 -0.10
N THR A 92 8.38 -2.42 -0.11
CA THR A 92 7.41 -2.20 0.95
C THR A 92 6.43 -3.36 0.96
N ARG A 93 6.04 -3.79 2.15
CA ARG A 93 5.01 -4.82 2.29
C ARG A 93 3.62 -4.31 1.87
N ASN A 94 3.45 -2.99 1.83
CA ASN A 94 2.14 -2.33 1.69
C ASN A 94 2.15 -1.22 0.61
N PRO A 95 2.52 -1.53 -0.65
CA PRO A 95 2.66 -0.52 -1.70
C PRO A 95 1.32 0.16 -2.04
N VAL A 96 0.20 -0.55 -1.90
CA VAL A 96 -1.14 0.01 -2.12
C VAL A 96 -1.45 1.09 -1.08
N TYR A 97 -1.29 0.82 0.22
CA TYR A 97 -1.52 1.84 1.25
C TYR A 97 -0.55 3.02 1.11
N LEU A 98 0.72 2.74 0.80
CA LEU A 98 1.70 3.79 0.55
C LEU A 98 1.27 4.71 -0.60
N SER A 99 0.72 4.15 -1.69
CA SER A 99 0.23 4.95 -2.81
C SER A 99 -0.94 5.86 -2.44
N VAL A 100 -1.87 5.38 -1.63
CA VAL A 100 -3.01 6.17 -1.12
C VAL A 100 -2.53 7.34 -0.28
N ILE A 101 -1.59 7.09 0.64
CA ILE A 101 -0.98 8.15 1.47
C ILE A 101 -0.23 9.15 0.61
N LEU A 102 0.48 8.70 -0.43
CA LEU A 102 1.26 9.56 -1.32
C LEU A 102 0.35 10.46 -2.18
N ILE A 103 -0.75 9.92 -2.70
CA ILE A 103 -1.77 10.70 -3.43
C ILE A 103 -2.38 11.76 -2.52
N SER A 104 -2.86 11.37 -1.34
CA SER A 104 -3.47 12.31 -0.38
C SER A 104 -2.48 13.37 0.11
N SER A 105 -1.20 13.01 0.31
CA SER A 105 -0.15 13.98 0.62
C SER A 105 0.08 14.96 -0.53
N GLY A 106 0.01 14.48 -1.78
CA GLY A 106 0.11 15.31 -2.96
C GLY A 106 -1.01 16.34 -3.07
N GLU A 107 -2.24 15.99 -2.68
CA GLU A 107 -3.37 16.93 -2.59
C GLU A 107 -3.13 17.99 -1.52
N ALA A 108 -2.68 17.58 -0.33
CA ALA A 108 -2.37 18.51 0.76
C ALA A 108 -1.27 19.51 0.36
N VAL A 109 -0.25 19.05 -0.36
CA VAL A 109 0.84 19.90 -0.89
C VAL A 109 0.34 20.80 -2.01
N ALA A 110 -0.38 20.26 -3.00
CA ALA A 110 -0.90 21.01 -4.15
C ALA A 110 -1.71 22.23 -3.71
N LEU A 111 -2.60 22.01 -2.75
CA LEU A 111 -3.57 22.98 -2.24
C LEU A 111 -3.09 23.71 -0.98
N GLN A 112 -1.87 23.45 -0.52
CA GLN A 112 -1.26 24.02 0.69
C GLN A 112 -2.25 24.07 1.88
N SER A 113 -3.02 23.00 2.06
CA SER A 113 -4.13 22.97 3.02
C SER A 113 -3.75 22.22 4.28
N LEU A 114 -3.79 22.91 5.42
CA LEU A 114 -3.58 22.28 6.73
C LEU A 114 -4.67 21.25 7.05
N GLY A 115 -5.91 21.50 6.62
CA GLY A 115 -7.02 20.57 6.76
C GLY A 115 -6.75 19.24 6.04
N LEU A 116 -6.24 19.32 4.80
CA LEU A 116 -5.83 18.12 4.07
C LEU A 116 -4.63 17.43 4.71
N LEU A 117 -3.65 18.17 5.22
CA LEU A 117 -2.50 17.58 5.91
C LEU A 117 -2.93 16.79 7.17
N LEU A 118 -3.86 17.35 7.96
CA LEU A 118 -4.44 16.65 9.11
C LEU A 118 -5.23 15.42 8.67
N TYR A 119 -6.02 15.54 7.61
CA TYR A 119 -6.75 14.42 7.02
C TYR A 119 -5.81 13.29 6.58
N THR A 120 -4.76 13.59 5.83
CA THR A 120 -3.75 12.60 5.40
C THR A 120 -3.08 11.96 6.60
N SER A 121 -2.81 12.72 7.67
CA SER A 121 -2.22 12.19 8.91
C SER A 121 -3.16 11.22 9.62
N VAL A 122 -4.45 11.55 9.72
CA VAL A 122 -5.48 10.65 10.28
C VAL A 122 -5.64 9.40 9.41
N LEU A 123 -5.67 9.56 8.08
CA LEU A 123 -5.74 8.47 7.13
C LEU A 123 -4.54 7.53 7.28
N PHE A 124 -3.33 8.07 7.39
CA PHE A 124 -2.11 7.29 7.64
C PHE A 124 -2.23 6.48 8.93
N LEU A 125 -2.63 7.11 10.04
CA LEU A 125 -2.77 6.44 11.34
C LEU A 125 -3.84 5.35 11.31
N GLY A 126 -4.99 5.61 10.66
CA GLY A 126 -6.06 4.63 10.48
C GLY A 126 -5.59 3.42 9.68
N LEU A 127 -4.94 3.64 8.53
CA LEU A 127 -4.36 2.57 7.71
C LEU A 127 -3.26 1.81 8.46
N HIS A 128 -2.42 2.51 9.22
CA HIS A 128 -1.38 1.90 10.04
C HIS A 128 -1.96 1.01 11.14
N GLY A 129 -3.00 1.48 11.83
CA GLY A 129 -3.72 0.74 12.86
C GLY A 129 -4.39 -0.50 12.27
N TRP A 130 -5.11 -0.35 11.15
CA TRP A 130 -5.73 -1.47 10.43
C TRP A 130 -4.70 -2.55 10.05
N LEU A 131 -3.59 -2.13 9.48
CA LEU A 131 -2.51 -3.01 9.07
C LEU A 131 -1.92 -3.79 10.25
N LEU A 132 -1.73 -3.13 11.39
CA LEU A 132 -1.17 -3.75 12.60
C LEU A 132 -2.16 -4.70 13.31
N LEU A 133 -3.41 -4.28 13.43
CA LEU A 133 -4.40 -4.94 14.26
C LEU A 133 -5.14 -6.06 13.53
N TYR A 134 -5.25 -5.96 12.21
CA TYR A 134 -6.07 -6.86 11.42
C TYR A 134 -5.27 -7.61 10.37
N GLU A 135 -4.61 -6.89 9.46
CA GLU A 135 -4.01 -7.50 8.28
C GLU A 135 -2.74 -8.29 8.58
N GLU A 136 -1.76 -7.72 9.31
CA GLU A 136 -0.54 -8.47 9.68
C GLU A 136 -0.86 -9.73 10.51
N PRO A 137 -1.74 -9.70 11.53
CA PRO A 137 -2.16 -10.91 12.24
C PRO A 137 -2.83 -11.94 11.33
N LEU A 138 -3.69 -11.51 10.41
CA LEU A 138 -4.34 -12.40 9.45
C LEU A 138 -3.31 -13.06 8.50
N LEU A 139 -2.36 -12.27 7.99
CA LEU A 139 -1.28 -12.76 7.13
C LEU A 139 -0.35 -13.72 7.89
N ARG A 140 -0.05 -13.43 9.16
CA ARG A 140 0.69 -14.35 10.05
C ARG A 140 -0.06 -15.68 10.22
N ARG A 141 -1.38 -15.64 10.47
CA ARG A 141 -2.20 -16.87 10.59
C ARG A 141 -2.29 -17.66 9.29
N THR A 142 -2.27 -16.97 8.15
CA THR A 142 -2.47 -17.58 6.83
C THR A 142 -1.18 -18.19 6.26
N TYR A 143 -0.04 -17.48 6.37
CA TYR A 143 1.24 -17.84 5.74
C TYR A 143 2.34 -18.24 6.75
N GLY A 144 2.11 -18.05 8.05
CA GLY A 144 2.99 -18.52 9.12
C GLY A 144 4.46 -18.08 8.96
N PRO A 145 5.43 -19.02 9.04
CA PRO A 145 6.86 -18.71 8.97
C PRO A 145 7.30 -18.01 7.68
N GLU A 146 6.58 -18.22 6.58
CA GLU A 146 6.88 -17.61 5.29
C GLU A 146 6.73 -16.07 5.38
N PHE A 147 5.67 -15.60 6.04
CA PHE A 147 5.39 -14.19 6.24
C PHE A 147 6.34 -13.56 7.26
N GLU A 148 6.73 -14.29 8.31
CA GLU A 148 7.76 -13.79 9.24
C GLU A 148 9.10 -13.55 8.54
N ARG A 149 9.54 -14.49 7.68
CA ARG A 149 10.76 -14.32 6.89
C ARG A 149 10.66 -13.08 5.99
N TYR A 150 9.49 -12.84 5.40
CA TYR A 150 9.23 -11.65 4.58
C TYR A 150 9.32 -10.36 5.40
N CYS A 151 8.71 -10.33 6.59
CA CYS A 151 8.75 -9.17 7.50
C CYS A 151 10.18 -8.78 7.92
N ARG A 152 11.10 -9.75 8.00
CA ARG A 152 12.52 -9.50 8.32
C ARG A 152 13.30 -8.91 7.14
N GLN A 153 12.82 -9.06 5.92
CA GLN A 153 13.50 -8.64 4.70
C GLN A 153 12.96 -7.32 4.16
N VAL A 154 11.66 -7.10 4.31
CA VAL A 154 10.96 -5.94 3.74
C VAL A 154 10.29 -5.13 4.85
N PRO A 155 10.60 -3.83 4.97
CA PRO A 155 9.97 -2.97 5.94
C PRO A 155 8.49 -2.73 5.59
N ARG A 156 7.74 -2.22 6.57
CA ARG A 156 6.29 -2.03 6.44
C ARG A 156 5.92 -0.97 5.39
N TRP A 157 6.67 0.14 5.35
CA TRP A 157 6.31 1.34 4.59
C TRP A 157 7.29 1.65 3.46
N VAL A 158 8.60 1.81 3.72
CA VAL A 158 9.60 2.08 2.66
C VAL A 158 10.95 1.48 3.04
N ALA A 159 11.59 0.78 2.09
CA ALA A 159 12.98 0.35 2.16
C ALA A 159 13.86 1.28 1.32
N PHE A 160 14.94 1.79 1.92
CA PHE A 160 16.04 2.38 1.15
C PHE A 160 17.04 1.27 0.79
N PRO A 161 17.35 1.02 -0.50
CA PRO A 161 18.11 -0.16 -0.95
C PRO A 161 19.55 -0.29 -0.41
N HIS A 162 20.13 0.78 0.16
CA HIS A 162 21.56 0.83 0.51
C HIS A 162 21.89 0.39 1.95
N ILE A 163 20.95 0.44 2.91
CA ILE A 163 21.28 0.23 4.35
C ILE A 163 21.14 -1.23 4.81
N TRP A 164 20.38 -2.05 4.11
CA TRP A 164 19.94 -3.35 4.67
C TRP A 164 20.74 -4.57 4.19
N THR A 165 21.60 -4.43 3.18
CA THR A 165 22.44 -5.54 2.67
C THR A 165 23.57 -5.94 3.63
N CYS A 166 23.97 -5.07 4.57
CA CYS A 166 25.02 -5.38 5.54
C CYS A 166 24.54 -6.19 6.76
N TRP A 167 23.25 -6.16 7.12
CA TRP A 167 22.78 -6.81 8.35
C TRP A 167 22.35 -8.28 8.16
N GLY A 168 21.87 -8.65 6.96
CA GLY A 168 21.41 -10.01 6.67
C GLY A 168 22.50 -11.02 6.28
N ARG A 169 23.72 -10.56 5.94
CA ARG A 169 24.77 -11.43 5.37
C ARG A 169 25.74 -12.01 6.40
N ARG A 170 25.79 -11.50 7.63
CA ARG A 170 26.77 -11.93 8.67
C ARG A 170 26.33 -13.07 9.59
N ARG A 171 25.07 -13.51 9.59
CA ARG A 171 24.57 -14.58 10.48
C ARG A 171 24.31 -15.94 9.81
N ARG A 172 24.68 -16.15 8.55
CA ARG A 172 24.40 -17.42 7.83
C ARG A 172 25.56 -18.41 7.72
N ASN A 173 26.78 -18.05 8.15
CA ASN A 173 27.97 -18.90 7.95
C ASN A 173 28.55 -19.53 9.23
N ARG A 174 27.85 -19.53 10.37
CA ARG A 174 28.39 -20.06 11.64
C ARG A 174 27.62 -21.20 12.29
N PHE A 175 26.54 -21.70 11.65
CA PHE A 175 25.69 -22.76 12.22
C PHE A 175 25.65 -24.06 11.40
N PHE A 176 26.39 -24.14 10.30
CA PHE A 176 26.52 -25.36 9.47
C PHE A 176 27.99 -25.81 9.40
N ARG A 177 28.60 -26.03 10.55
CA ARG A 177 29.81 -26.84 10.70
C ARG A 177 29.75 -27.49 12.07
N LEU A 178 30.03 -28.80 12.11
CA LEU A 178 29.83 -29.76 13.21
C LEU A 178 28.37 -30.25 13.24
N SER A 179 28.05 -31.47 12.79
CA SER A 179 28.65 -32.74 13.20
C SER A 179 28.84 -33.74 12.05
N PRO A 180 29.86 -34.61 12.11
CA PRO A 180 29.81 -35.95 11.51
C PRO A 180 28.85 -36.87 12.27
#